data_AF-A0A432MBY6-F1
#
_entry.id   AF-A0A432MBY6-F1
#
_cell.length_a   1.000
_cell.length_b   1.000
_cell.length_c   1.000
_cell.angle_alpha   90.00
_cell.angle_beta   90.00
_cell.angle_gamma   90.00
#
_symmetry.space_group_name_H-M   'P 1'
#
loop_
_entity.id
_entity.type
_entity.pdbx_description
1 polymer ?
#
loop_
_entity_poly.entity_id
_entity_poly.type
_entity_poly.pdbx_seq_one_letter_code
_entity_poly.pdbx_strand_id
1 'polypeptide(L)'
;MIQPVDAEGHRLLVESSRIRLAYTHDRHFAVNFSGIRTLPHHIEAVYLRMLPQPRLRFLLADDPGAGKTIMAVLLIKEMKLREAIDRAIILCPAPLTIQWQDELLRWFGETFDVIFSAVD
;
A
#
# COMPACT_ATOMS: atom_id res chain seq x y z
N MET A 1 -37.54 -17.78 -15.23
CA MET A 1 -37.00 -19.01 -14.63
C MET A 1 -35.63 -18.68 -14.07
N ILE A 2 -35.45 -18.67 -12.75
CA ILE A 2 -34.17 -18.36 -12.11
C ILE A 2 -33.33 -19.64 -12.13
N GLN A 3 -32.16 -19.59 -12.75
CA GLN A 3 -31.21 -20.71 -12.74
C GLN A 3 -30.52 -20.77 -11.38
N PRO A 4 -30.34 -21.98 -10.79
CA PRO A 4 -29.56 -22.11 -9.56
C PRO A 4 -28.11 -21.67 -9.79
N VAL A 5 -27.58 -20.89 -8.85
CA VAL A 5 -26.16 -20.50 -8.85
C VAL A 5 -25.31 -21.70 -8.47
N ASP A 6 -24.19 -21.88 -9.16
CA ASP A 6 -23.17 -22.88 -8.81
C ASP A 6 -22.68 -22.67 -7.37
N ALA A 7 -22.77 -23.71 -6.53
CA ALA A 7 -22.42 -23.62 -5.12
C ALA A 7 -20.94 -23.31 -4.89
N GLU A 8 -20.07 -23.83 -5.77
CA GLU A 8 -18.63 -23.57 -5.69
C GLU A 8 -18.33 -22.10 -6.04
N GLY A 9 -18.86 -21.62 -7.16
CA GLY A 9 -18.75 -20.22 -7.58
C GLY A 9 -19.30 -19.25 -6.52
N HIS A 10 -20.43 -19.57 -5.90
CA HIS A 10 -20.98 -18.77 -4.81
C HIS A 10 -20.07 -18.73 -3.58
N ARG A 11 -19.51 -19.89 -3.17
CA ARG A 11 -18.57 -19.97 -2.05
C ARG A 11 -17.30 -19.15 -2.32
N LEU A 12 -16.73 -19.27 -3.52
CA LEU A 12 -15.54 -18.51 -3.92
C LEU A 12 -15.81 -16.99 -3.93
N LEU A 13 -17.00 -16.57 -4.37
CA LEU A 13 -17.40 -15.16 -4.31
C LEU A 13 -17.48 -14.65 -2.86
N VAL A 14 -18.06 -15.44 -1.95
CA VAL A 14 -18.15 -15.06 -0.52
C VAL A 14 -16.76 -15.00 0.11
N GLU A 15 -15.92 -16.01 -0.10
CA GLU A 15 -14.57 -16.04 0.48
C GLU A 15 -13.66 -14.94 -0.09
N SER A 16 -13.71 -14.69 -1.40
CA SER A 16 -12.98 -13.57 -2.00
C SER A 16 -13.46 -12.22 -1.48
N SER A 17 -14.76 -12.03 -1.27
CA SER A 17 -15.30 -10.81 -0.68
C SER A 17 -14.87 -10.65 0.77
N ARG A 18 -14.82 -11.73 1.54
CA ARG A 18 -14.32 -11.73 2.93
C ARG A 18 -12.85 -11.33 3.00
N ILE A 19 -12.01 -11.87 2.11
CA ILE A 19 -10.59 -11.52 2.02
C ILE A 19 -10.43 -10.06 1.59
N ARG A 20 -11.17 -9.63 0.55
CA ARG A 20 -11.12 -8.26 0.03
C ARG A 20 -11.52 -7.23 1.10
N LEU A 21 -12.51 -7.56 1.94
CA LEU A 21 -12.98 -6.68 3.00
C LEU A 21 -12.25 -6.87 4.33
N ALA A 22 -11.23 -7.72 4.41
CA ALA A 22 -10.54 -8.01 5.68
C ALA A 22 -9.92 -6.76 6.34
N TYR A 23 -9.54 -5.76 5.54
CA TYR A 23 -9.06 -4.45 6.04
C TYR A 23 -10.06 -3.72 6.94
N THR A 24 -11.36 -4.04 6.85
CA THR A 24 -12.39 -3.42 7.69
C THR A 24 -12.31 -3.86 9.15
N HIS A 25 -11.69 -5.01 9.41
CA HIS A 25 -11.55 -5.60 10.74
C HIS A 25 -10.12 -5.55 11.27
N ASP A 26 -9.13 -5.37 10.38
CA ASP A 26 -7.73 -5.20 10.74
C ASP A 26 -7.27 -3.75 10.54
N ARG A 27 -6.97 -3.08 11.66
CA ARG A 27 -6.50 -1.69 11.64
C ARG A 27 -5.12 -1.54 10.98
N HIS A 28 -4.30 -2.58 10.97
CA HIS A 28 -2.91 -2.56 10.50
C HIS A 28 -2.69 -3.52 9.33
N PHE A 29 -3.67 -3.57 8.43
CA PHE A 29 -3.75 -4.57 7.38
C PHE A 29 -2.47 -4.63 6.53
N ALA A 30 -1.96 -3.52 6.02
CA ALA A 30 -0.75 -3.50 5.20
C ALA A 30 0.51 -3.97 5.92
N VAL A 31 0.60 -3.80 7.26
CA VAL A 31 1.75 -4.31 8.04
C VAL A 31 1.80 -5.83 7.93
N ASN A 32 0.66 -6.50 8.12
CA ASN A 32 0.55 -7.95 8.06
C ASN A 32 0.85 -8.54 6.68
N PHE A 33 0.70 -7.74 5.62
CA PHE A 33 1.00 -8.12 4.24
C PHE A 33 2.35 -7.58 3.73
N SER A 34 3.19 -7.05 4.62
CA SER A 34 4.51 -6.52 4.27
C SER A 34 5.64 -7.38 4.85
N GLY A 35 6.75 -7.47 4.15
CA GLY A 35 7.95 -8.20 4.60
C GLY A 35 8.84 -7.41 5.56
N ILE A 36 8.39 -6.25 6.03
CA ILE A 36 9.19 -5.33 6.85
C ILE A 36 8.97 -5.55 8.34
N ARG A 37 10.02 -5.27 9.13
CA ARG A 37 9.86 -5.05 10.56
C ARG A 37 9.53 -3.57 10.79
N THR A 38 8.23 -3.25 10.88
CA THR A 38 7.77 -1.90 11.22
C THR A 38 8.15 -1.53 12.64
N LEU A 39 8.64 -0.31 12.86
CA LEU A 39 8.89 0.23 14.19
C LEU A 39 7.64 0.94 14.74
N PRO A 40 7.50 1.07 16.08
CA PRO A 40 6.32 1.71 16.67
C PRO A 40 6.02 3.11 16.12
N HIS A 41 7.06 3.92 15.88
CA HIS A 41 6.88 5.27 15.33
C HIS A 41 6.38 5.27 13.89
N HIS A 42 6.71 4.24 13.08
CA HIS A 42 6.14 4.08 11.74
C HIS A 42 4.64 3.81 11.81
N ILE A 43 4.22 2.95 12.74
CA ILE A 43 2.81 2.62 12.94
C ILE A 43 2.04 3.85 13.40
N GLU A 44 2.57 4.60 14.38
CA GLU A 44 1.95 5.85 14.83
C GLU A 44 1.81 6.85 13.68
N ALA A 45 2.90 7.11 12.94
CA ALA A 45 2.89 8.06 11.84
C ALA A 45 1.84 7.69 10.79
N VAL A 46 1.83 6.44 10.32
CA VAL A 46 0.91 6.01 9.25
C VAL A 46 -0.53 5.92 9.76
N TYR A 47 -0.80 5.16 10.81
CA TYR A 47 -2.16 4.79 11.20
C TYR A 47 -2.85 5.77 12.14
N LEU A 48 -2.10 6.55 12.91
CA LEU A 48 -2.65 7.51 13.86
C LEU A 48 -2.58 8.95 13.35
N ARG A 49 -1.62 9.28 12.47
CA ARG A 49 -1.43 10.65 11.97
C ARG A 49 -1.79 10.85 10.51
N MET A 50 -1.36 9.96 9.61
CA MET A 50 -1.53 10.14 8.17
C MET A 50 -2.89 9.63 7.69
N LEU A 51 -3.18 8.35 7.91
CA LEU A 51 -4.38 7.65 7.42
C LEU A 51 -5.71 8.33 7.82
N PRO A 52 -5.88 8.88 9.04
CA PRO A 52 -7.14 9.52 9.42
C PRO A 52 -7.40 10.87 8.72
N GLN A 53 -6.43 11.46 8.03
CA GLN A 53 -6.62 12.78 7.45
C GLN A 53 -7.48 12.73 6.18
N PRO A 54 -8.42 13.68 6.02
CA PRO A 54 -9.32 13.72 4.86
C PRO A 54 -8.60 14.06 3.55
N ARG A 55 -7.37 14.59 3.63
CA ARG A 55 -6.55 14.94 2.47
C ARG A 55 -5.18 14.28 2.60
N LEU A 56 -4.70 13.66 1.52
CA LEU A 56 -3.41 13.00 1.45
C LEU A 56 -2.28 14.00 1.20
N ARG A 57 -2.02 14.90 2.15
CA ARG A 57 -0.98 15.94 2.04
C ARG A 57 -0.18 16.04 3.34
N PHE A 58 1.03 15.51 3.31
CA PHE A 58 1.92 15.43 4.47
C PHE A 58 3.34 15.81 4.10
N LEU A 59 4.09 16.30 5.08
CA LEU A 59 5.54 16.45 5.01
C LEU A 59 6.15 15.51 6.05
N LEU A 60 6.87 14.48 5.60
CA LEU A 60 7.67 13.62 6.47
C LEU A 60 9.05 14.27 6.65
N ALA A 61 9.29 14.86 7.82
CA ALA A 61 10.48 15.65 8.12
C ALA A 61 11.36 15.02 9.22
N ASP A 62 11.26 13.71 9.43
CA ASP A 62 12.10 12.98 10.37
C ASP A 62 13.58 12.98 9.97
N ASP A 63 14.46 12.56 10.87
CA ASP A 63 15.90 12.46 10.61
C ASP A 63 16.25 11.48 9.46
N PRO A 64 17.41 11.64 8.81
CA PRO A 64 17.94 10.63 7.89
C PRO A 64 18.01 9.25 8.57
N GLY A 65 17.55 8.20 7.87
CA GLY A 65 17.49 6.84 8.43
C GLY A 65 16.26 6.52 9.28
N ALA A 66 15.39 7.48 9.60
CA ALA A 66 14.17 7.25 10.39
C ALA A 66 13.12 6.36 9.69
N GLY A 67 13.31 6.01 8.42
CA GLY A 67 12.42 5.13 7.66
C GLY A 67 11.27 5.85 6.96
N LYS A 68 11.48 7.08 6.48
CA LYS A 68 10.46 7.84 5.72
C LYS A 68 9.95 7.10 4.49
N THR A 69 10.83 6.39 3.76
CA THR A 69 10.44 5.52 2.63
C THR A 69 9.47 4.43 3.07
N ILE A 70 9.78 3.74 4.17
CA ILE A 70 8.91 2.71 4.75
C ILE A 70 7.54 3.29 5.09
N MET A 71 7.48 4.47 5.72
CA MET A 71 6.21 5.11 6.05
C MET A 71 5.38 5.49 4.81
N ALA A 72 6.03 6.05 3.79
CA ALA A 72 5.37 6.42 2.54
C ALA A 72 4.79 5.20 1.80
N VAL A 73 5.59 4.13 1.69
CA VAL A 73 5.15 2.92 1.01
C VAL A 73 4.08 2.18 1.81
N LEU A 74 4.22 2.11 3.13
CA LEU A 74 3.21 1.50 4.01
C LEU A 74 1.86 2.23 3.87
N LEU A 75 1.87 3.56 3.80
CA LEU A 75 0.65 4.33 3.52
C LEU A 75 0.07 3.99 2.14
N ILE A 76 0.89 3.95 1.08
CA ILE A 76 0.42 3.61 -0.28
C ILE A 76 -0.23 2.22 -0.27
N LYS A 77 0.43 1.22 0.31
CA LYS A 77 -0.10 -0.15 0.38
C LYS A 77 -1.40 -0.23 1.17
N GLU A 78 -1.47 0.44 2.32
CA GLU A 78 -2.69 0.51 3.12
C GLU A 78 -3.84 1.15 2.34
N MET A 79 -3.57 2.24 1.64
CA MET A 79 -4.57 2.94 0.83
C MET A 79 -5.06 2.10 -0.36
N LYS A 80 -4.17 1.34 -1.02
CA LYS A 80 -4.56 0.39 -2.08
C LYS A 80 -5.41 -0.75 -1.55
N LEU A 81 -5.01 -1.37 -0.43
CA LEU A 81 -5.74 -2.48 0.18
C LEU A 81 -7.13 -2.06 0.69
N ARG A 82 -7.29 -0.79 1.08
CA ARG A 82 -8.58 -0.18 1.42
C ARG A 82 -9.40 0.28 0.20
N GLU A 83 -8.90 0.05 -1.01
CA GLU A 83 -9.50 0.53 -2.27
C GLU A 83 -9.70 2.06 -2.30
N ALA A 84 -8.87 2.81 -1.56
CA ALA A 84 -8.96 4.26 -1.44
C ALA A 84 -8.14 5.00 -2.51
N ILE A 85 -7.20 4.31 -3.17
CA ILE A 85 -6.46 4.79 -4.34
C ILE A 85 -6.33 3.68 -5.38
N ASP A 86 -6.41 4.05 -6.66
CA ASP A 86 -6.18 3.12 -7.78
C ASP A 86 -4.76 3.23 -8.35
N ARG A 87 -4.14 4.42 -8.23
CA ARG A 87 -2.86 4.75 -8.84
C ARG A 87 -1.99 5.57 -7.89
N ALA A 88 -0.70 5.34 -7.92
CA ALA A 88 0.31 6.10 -7.19
C ALA A 88 1.45 6.50 -8.13
N ILE A 89 1.97 7.72 -7.95
CA ILE A 89 3.16 8.21 -8.66
C ILE A 89 4.19 8.56 -7.59
N ILE A 90 5.41 8.05 -7.77
CA ILE A 90 6.54 8.36 -6.90
C ILE A 90 7.53 9.20 -7.72
N LEU A 91 7.73 10.44 -7.30
CA LEU A 91 8.74 11.32 -7.88
C LEU A 91 10.00 11.23 -7.02
N CYS A 92 11.09 10.78 -7.62
CA CYS A 92 12.38 10.70 -6.95
C CYS A 92 13.52 11.09 -7.91
N PRO A 93 14.68 11.51 -7.38
CA PRO A 93 15.90 11.68 -8.17
C PRO A 93 16.22 10.42 -8.99
N ALA A 94 16.70 10.61 -10.22
CA ALA A 94 16.97 9.51 -11.16
C ALA A 94 17.82 8.35 -10.57
N PRO A 95 18.85 8.58 -9.74
CA PRO A 95 19.62 7.48 -9.14
C PRO A 95 18.84 6.62 -8.14
N LEU A 96 17.74 7.14 -7.58
CA LEU A 96 16.95 6.42 -6.58
C LEU A 96 15.82 5.58 -7.19
N THR A 97 15.54 5.70 -8.50
CA THR A 97 14.41 5.00 -9.14
C THR A 97 14.50 3.48 -8.98
N ILE A 98 15.68 2.91 -9.22
CA ILE A 98 15.92 1.47 -9.07
C ILE A 98 15.80 1.04 -7.61
N GLN A 99 16.36 1.81 -6.68
CA GLN A 99 16.23 1.50 -5.25
C GLN A 99 14.76 1.49 -4.81
N TRP A 100 13.97 2.48 -5.24
CA TRP A 100 12.54 2.52 -4.95
C TRP A 100 11.81 1.31 -5.54
N GLN A 101 12.08 0.97 -6.81
CA GLN A 101 11.46 -0.19 -7.46
C GLN A 101 11.77 -1.49 -6.71
N ASP A 102 13.04 -1.70 -6.34
CA ASP A 102 13.48 -2.89 -5.59
C ASP A 102 12.84 -2.95 -4.20
N GLU A 103 12.82 -1.83 -3.46
CA GLU A 103 12.23 -1.78 -2.13
C GLU A 103 10.71 -2.01 -2.16
N LEU A 104 9.99 -1.40 -3.10
CA LEU A 104 8.55 -1.58 -3.30
C LEU A 104 8.21 -3.04 -3.61
N LEU A 105 8.97 -3.67 -4.50
CA LEU A 105 8.75 -5.06 -4.87
C LEU A 105 9.11 -6.00 -3.71
N ARG A 106 10.31 -5.88 -3.16
CA ARG A 106 10.84 -6.80 -2.15
C ARG A 106 10.05 -6.79 -0.85
N TRP A 107 9.70 -5.61 -0.38
CA TRP A 107 9.16 -5.43 0.96
C TRP A 107 7.65 -5.32 0.99
N PHE A 108 7.06 -4.89 -0.13
CA PHE A 108 5.64 -4.60 -0.21
C PHE A 108 4.95 -5.35 -1.35
N GLY A 109 5.68 -6.09 -2.20
CA GLY A 109 5.08 -6.83 -3.31
C GLY A 109 4.42 -5.92 -4.35
N GLU A 110 4.83 -4.65 -4.41
CA GLU A 110 4.24 -3.64 -5.28
C GLU A 110 5.11 -3.43 -6.52
N THR A 111 4.55 -3.61 -7.70
CA THR A 111 5.24 -3.38 -8.97
C THR A 111 5.06 -1.94 -9.42
N PHE A 112 6.16 -1.26 -9.71
CA PHE A 112 6.19 0.09 -10.25
C PHE A 112 7.01 0.12 -11.54
N ASP A 113 6.48 0.77 -12.56
CA ASP A 113 7.19 1.00 -13.82
C ASP A 113 8.00 2.29 -13.73
N VAL A 114 9.28 2.22 -14.09
CA VAL A 114 10.15 3.40 -14.16
C VAL A 114 9.87 4.11 -15.49
N ILE A 115 9.36 5.34 -15.40
CA ILE A 115 9.08 6.19 -16.56
C ILE A 115 10.24 7.18 -16.71
N PHE A 116 10.98 7.07 -17.80
CA PHE A 116 11.97 8.06 -18.20
C PHE A 116 11.32 9.13 -19.08
N SER A 117 11.82 10.36 -19.04
CA SER A 117 11.44 11.35 -20.05
C SER A 117 11.85 10.82 -21.42
N ALA A 118 10.92 10.79 -22.37
CA ALA A 118 11.29 10.65 -23.77
C ALA A 118 12.25 11.79 -24.12
N VAL A 119 13.49 11.44 -24.48
CA VAL A 119 14.36 12.35 -25.21
C VAL A 119 14.06 12.03 -26.67
N ASP A 120 13.45 12.99 -27.38
CA ASP A 120 13.31 12.93 -28.83
C ASP A 120 14.69 12.80 -29.52
#